data_AF-A0A956A7A2-F1
#
_entry.id   AF-A0A956A7A2-F1
#
_cell.length_a   1.000
_cell.length_b   1.000
_cell.length_c   1.000
_cell.angle_alpha   90.00
_cell.angle_beta   90.00
_cell.angle_gamma   90.00
#
_symmetry.space_group_name_H-M   'P 1'
#
loop_
_entity.id
_entity.type
_entity.pdbx_description
1 polymer ?
#
loop_
_entity_poly.entity_id
_entity_poly.type
_entity_poly.pdbx_seq_one_letter_code
_entity_poly.pdbx_strand_id
1 'polypeptide(L)'
;MTRRVMLIVAAAAVAVAACASDAAVDCPRCPDPVTTPPPEATKPKPAKPPRDAAARQTDRRQTLAFVGFTKDGAKFMVEANDEFMGDVLQVWDASAGRIVDSLVTTSFTRASALKKLLKKHAVVELTEGSAKRPDGDLALLGADDGDWLVIYAQEGERAVPVLRLPRLVDKDRRADASVARILWAPSGDYAVVLSRQVLPAPFAFASDYVDIWRYDPDELPF
;
A
#
# COMPACT_ATOMS: atom_id res chain seq x y z
N MET A 1 -2.46 52.70 6.53
CA MET A 1 -1.81 52.43 7.83
C MET A 1 -0.59 51.55 7.57
N THR A 2 0.58 52.12 7.83
CA THR A 2 1.93 51.57 7.62
C THR A 2 2.43 50.85 8.88
N ARG A 3 3.01 49.65 8.75
CA ARG A 3 3.98 49.02 9.69
C ARG A 3 4.52 47.73 9.04
N ARG A 4 5.70 47.74 8.42
CA ARG A 4 7.06 47.51 8.98
C ARG A 4 7.32 46.07 9.46
N VAL A 5 7.96 45.33 8.54
CA VAL A 5 9.12 44.41 8.66
C VAL A 5 9.70 44.19 10.07
N MET A 6 9.94 42.93 10.42
CA MET A 6 11.16 42.54 11.14
C MET A 6 11.53 41.07 10.85
N LEU A 7 12.74 40.91 10.31
CA LEU A 7 13.40 39.66 9.97
C LEU A 7 14.64 39.61 10.87
N ILE A 8 14.77 38.57 11.71
CA ILE A 8 15.94 38.39 12.58
C ILE A 8 16.54 37.03 12.24
N VAL A 9 17.68 37.07 11.54
CA VAL A 9 18.61 35.95 11.38
C VAL A 9 19.71 36.16 12.42
N ALA A 10 19.90 35.19 13.33
CA ALA A 10 21.03 35.16 14.24
C ALA A 10 21.97 34.02 13.83
N ALA A 11 23.13 34.37 13.27
CA ALA A 11 24.23 33.46 13.03
C ALA A 11 25.15 33.46 14.25
N ALA A 12 25.30 32.31 14.91
CA ALA A 12 26.25 32.11 16.00
C ALA A 12 27.59 31.65 15.41
N ALA A 13 28.60 32.52 15.47
CA ALA A 13 29.98 32.16 15.20
C ALA A 13 30.63 31.69 16.52
N VAL A 14 30.94 30.39 16.61
CA VAL A 14 31.75 29.84 17.70
C VAL A 14 33.21 29.92 17.31
N ALA A 15 33.95 30.80 17.99
CA ALA A 15 35.40 30.87 17.90
C ALA A 15 36.02 29.74 18.72
N VAL A 16 36.64 28.76 18.05
CA VAL A 16 37.46 27.73 18.70
C VAL A 16 38.87 28.28 18.82
N ALA A 17 39.31 28.54 20.05
CA ALA A 17 40.68 28.86 20.38
C ALA A 17 41.53 27.57 20.25
N ALA A 18 42.46 27.56 19.30
CA ALA A 18 43.46 26.50 19.18
C ALA A 18 44.68 26.85 20.03
N CYS A 19 44.96 26.02 21.04
CA CYS A 19 46.21 26.05 21.78
C CYS A 19 47.34 25.54 20.87
N ALA A 20 48.34 26.39 20.62
CA ALA A 20 49.64 25.97 20.13
C ALA A 20 50.47 25.47 21.32
N SER A 21 50.78 24.18 21.36
CA SER A 21 51.88 23.66 22.16
C SER A 21 52.68 22.69 21.29
N ASP A 22 53.71 23.23 20.65
CA ASP A 22 54.78 22.49 20.00
C ASP A 22 55.63 21.80 21.09
N ALA A 23 55.36 20.52 21.32
CA ALA A 23 56.32 19.59 21.87
C ALA A 23 56.18 18.31 21.05
N ALA A 24 57.12 18.10 20.13
CA ALA A 24 57.18 16.92 19.28
C ALA A 24 57.47 15.69 20.14
N VAL A 25 56.42 15.07 20.66
CA VAL A 25 56.45 13.70 21.16
C VAL A 25 56.42 12.81 19.93
N ASP A 26 57.45 11.97 19.80
CA ASP A 26 57.59 10.97 18.74
C ASP A 26 56.53 9.88 18.97
N CYS A 27 55.30 10.15 18.52
CA CYS A 27 54.20 9.20 18.62
C CYS A 27 54.49 8.01 17.69
N PRO A 28 54.39 6.76 18.19
CA PRO A 28 54.52 5.59 17.33
C PRO A 28 53.49 5.67 16.22
N ARG A 29 53.93 5.43 14.97
CA ARG A 29 53.08 5.43 13.77
C ARG A 29 51.79 4.66 14.05
N CYS A 30 50.65 5.33 13.87
CA CYS A 30 49.37 4.64 13.87
C CYS A 30 49.43 3.48 12.84
N PRO A 31 48.99 2.28 13.19
CA PRO A 31 48.87 1.21 12.22
C PRO A 31 47.93 1.66 11.10
N ASP A 32 48.31 1.37 9.86
CA ASP A 32 47.49 1.70 8.69
C ASP A 32 46.09 1.11 8.88
N PRO A 33 45.02 1.87 8.60
CA PRO A 33 43.67 1.35 8.71
C PRO A 33 43.55 0.14 7.80
N VAL A 34 43.23 -1.01 8.40
CA VAL A 34 42.95 -2.24 7.67
C VAL A 34 41.85 -1.92 6.68
N THR A 35 42.24 -1.82 5.40
CA THR A 35 41.32 -1.50 4.32
C THR A 35 40.59 -2.80 4.02
N THR A 36 39.51 -3.07 4.77
CA THR A 36 38.58 -4.10 4.34
C THR A 36 38.07 -3.67 2.96
N PRO A 37 38.23 -4.51 1.92
CA PRO A 37 37.69 -4.20 0.62
C PRO A 37 36.18 -3.92 0.80
N PRO A 38 35.63 -2.89 0.13
CA PRO A 38 34.20 -2.64 0.15
C PRO A 38 33.47 -3.95 -0.14
N PRO A 39 32.41 -4.30 0.60
CA PRO A 39 31.63 -5.50 0.29
C PRO A 39 31.29 -5.47 -1.19
N GLU A 40 31.70 -6.52 -1.89
CA GLU A 40 31.55 -6.62 -3.33
C GLU A 40 30.07 -6.41 -3.64
N ALA A 41 29.75 -5.33 -4.36
CA ALA A 41 28.37 -4.93 -4.58
C ALA A 41 27.65 -6.06 -5.33
N THR A 42 26.82 -6.82 -4.62
CA THR A 42 26.00 -7.87 -5.21
C THR A 42 25.16 -7.23 -6.30
N LYS A 43 25.37 -7.65 -7.56
CA LYS A 43 24.63 -7.09 -8.69
C LYS A 43 23.13 -7.26 -8.43
N PRO A 44 22.32 -6.20 -8.54
CA PRO A 44 20.88 -6.30 -8.30
C PRO A 44 20.28 -7.31 -9.28
N LYS A 45 19.46 -8.22 -8.75
CA LYS A 45 18.70 -9.20 -9.55
C LYS A 45 17.80 -8.44 -10.52
N PRO A 46 17.65 -8.86 -11.79
CA PRO A 46 16.69 -8.23 -12.69
C PRO A 46 15.26 -8.38 -12.14
N ALA A 47 14.47 -7.31 -12.22
CA ALA A 47 13.07 -7.33 -11.79
C ALA A 47 12.26 -8.30 -12.65
N LYS A 48 11.40 -9.11 -12.02
CA LYS A 48 10.41 -9.91 -12.75
C LYS A 48 9.32 -8.99 -13.33
N PRO A 49 8.70 -9.36 -14.47
CA PRO A 49 7.55 -8.61 -14.98
C PRO A 49 6.41 -8.65 -13.96
N PRO A 50 5.58 -7.59 -13.87
CA PRO A 50 4.46 -7.55 -12.95
C PRO A 50 3.40 -8.58 -13.34
N ARG A 51 2.64 -9.06 -12.35
CA ARG A 51 1.52 -9.96 -12.58
C ARG A 51 0.30 -9.18 -13.09
N ASP A 52 -0.42 -9.77 -14.04
CA ASP A 52 -1.70 -9.22 -14.50
C ASP A 52 -2.86 -9.78 -13.69
N ALA A 53 -3.73 -8.91 -13.20
CA ALA A 53 -5.02 -9.31 -12.67
C ALA A 53 -5.95 -9.75 -13.81
N ALA A 54 -6.91 -10.62 -13.50
CA ALA A 54 -7.90 -11.06 -14.46
C ALA A 54 -8.74 -9.88 -14.96
N ALA A 55 -9.05 -9.90 -16.26
CA ALA A 55 -9.98 -8.93 -16.84
C ALA A 55 -11.31 -8.95 -16.09
N ARG A 56 -11.81 -7.75 -15.75
CA ARG A 56 -13.04 -7.60 -14.99
C ARG A 56 -14.21 -7.36 -15.95
N GLN A 57 -15.31 -8.07 -15.72
CA GLN A 57 -16.60 -7.82 -16.35
C GLN A 57 -17.63 -7.79 -15.23
N THR A 58 -18.28 -6.65 -15.02
CA THR A 58 -19.38 -6.55 -14.05
C THR A 58 -20.22 -5.32 -14.35
N ASP A 59 -21.53 -5.51 -14.25
CA ASP A 59 -22.51 -4.42 -14.32
C ASP A 59 -22.81 -3.83 -12.93
N ARG A 60 -22.13 -4.34 -11.89
CA ARG A 60 -22.36 -3.94 -10.49
C ARG A 60 -21.77 -2.58 -10.20
N ARG A 61 -22.59 -1.68 -9.70
CA ARG A 61 -22.19 -0.37 -9.17
C ARG A 61 -22.07 -0.49 -7.66
N GLN A 62 -20.83 -0.66 -7.19
CA GLN A 62 -20.58 -0.87 -5.77
C GLN A 62 -19.45 0.01 -5.25
N THR A 63 -19.58 0.45 -4.00
CA THR A 63 -18.48 1.03 -3.22
C THR A 63 -18.06 0.03 -2.15
N LEU A 64 -16.76 -0.14 -1.94
CA LEU A 64 -16.21 -1.10 -1.00
C LEU A 64 -15.54 -0.39 0.18
N ALA A 65 -15.90 -0.78 1.40
CA ALA A 65 -15.26 -0.34 2.63
C ALA A 65 -14.59 -1.53 3.31
N PHE A 66 -13.28 -1.44 3.55
CA PHE A 66 -12.57 -2.48 4.28
C PHE A 66 -12.93 -2.44 5.77
N VAL A 67 -13.26 -3.59 6.35
CA VAL A 67 -13.65 -3.70 7.77
C VAL A 67 -12.47 -4.15 8.63
N GLY A 68 -11.80 -5.23 8.25
CA GLY A 68 -10.76 -5.83 9.10
C GLY A 68 -10.24 -7.16 8.59
N PHE A 69 -9.23 -7.68 9.29
CA PHE A 69 -8.66 -9.02 9.05
C PHE A 69 -9.05 -9.98 10.17
N THR A 70 -9.07 -11.27 9.87
CA THR A 70 -9.10 -12.29 10.92
C THR A 70 -7.80 -12.26 11.71
N LYS A 71 -7.84 -12.72 12.97
CA LYS A 71 -6.64 -12.74 13.84
C LYS A 71 -5.44 -13.49 13.24
N ASP A 72 -5.71 -14.53 12.47
CA ASP A 72 -4.70 -15.33 11.74
C ASP A 72 -4.26 -14.69 10.42
N GLY A 73 -4.89 -13.59 10.00
CA GLY A 73 -4.66 -12.93 8.72
C GLY A 73 -5.16 -13.72 7.50
N ALA A 74 -5.72 -14.93 7.64
CA ALA A 74 -6.08 -15.77 6.48
C ALA A 74 -7.29 -15.24 5.69
N LYS A 75 -8.16 -14.48 6.35
CA LYS A 75 -9.36 -13.90 5.76
C LYS A 75 -9.44 -12.41 6.06
N PHE A 76 -10.24 -11.72 5.27
CA PHE A 76 -10.57 -10.33 5.51
C PHE A 76 -12.04 -10.07 5.24
N MET A 77 -12.53 -8.96 5.76
CA MET A 77 -13.92 -8.56 5.66
C MET A 77 -14.03 -7.22 4.95
N VAL A 78 -14.97 -7.16 4.02
CA VAL A 78 -15.31 -5.96 3.23
C VAL A 78 -16.81 -5.75 3.34
N GLU A 79 -17.21 -4.50 3.49
CA GLU A 79 -18.58 -4.06 3.31
C GLU A 79 -18.73 -3.52 1.89
N ALA A 80 -19.67 -4.08 1.14
CA ALA A 80 -20.01 -3.65 -0.20
C ALA A 80 -21.36 -2.94 -0.17
N ASN A 81 -21.39 -1.66 -0.51
CA ASN A 81 -22.63 -0.93 -0.78
C ASN A 81 -22.89 -1.02 -2.29
N ASP A 82 -23.86 -1.84 -2.68
CA ASP A 82 -24.26 -2.04 -4.07
C ASP A 82 -25.57 -1.29 -4.34
N GLU A 83 -25.61 -0.47 -5.38
CA GLU A 83 -26.78 0.36 -5.73
C GLU A 83 -28.05 -0.48 -5.94
N PHE A 84 -27.92 -1.71 -6.44
CA PHE A 84 -29.04 -2.58 -6.81
C PHE A 84 -29.31 -3.69 -5.80
N MET A 85 -28.29 -4.11 -5.05
CA MET A 85 -28.41 -5.21 -4.07
C MET A 85 -28.45 -4.75 -2.61
N GLY A 86 -28.20 -3.47 -2.34
CA GLY A 86 -28.09 -2.92 -0.99
C GLY A 86 -26.74 -3.21 -0.33
N ASP A 87 -26.69 -3.11 0.99
CA ASP A 87 -25.47 -3.31 1.78
C ASP A 87 -25.19 -4.80 1.98
N VAL A 88 -24.00 -5.26 1.61
CA VAL A 88 -23.58 -6.65 1.78
C VAL A 88 -22.28 -6.70 2.56
N LEU A 89 -22.29 -7.43 3.67
CA LEU A 89 -21.09 -7.78 4.41
C LEU A 89 -20.48 -9.05 3.81
N GLN A 90 -19.23 -8.99 3.36
CA GLN A 90 -18.54 -10.09 2.67
C GLN A 90 -17.27 -10.49 3.43
N VAL A 91 -17.06 -11.79 3.62
CA VAL A 91 -15.83 -12.36 4.15
C VAL A 91 -15.10 -13.09 3.03
N TRP A 92 -13.87 -12.69 2.78
CA TRP A 92 -13.01 -13.18 1.72
C TRP A 92 -11.93 -14.10 2.28
N ASP A 93 -11.73 -15.23 1.64
CA ASP A 93 -10.53 -16.04 1.84
C ASP A 93 -9.42 -15.49 0.95
N ALA A 94 -8.37 -14.95 1.57
CA ALA A 94 -7.28 -14.32 0.84
C ALA A 94 -6.50 -15.34 0.00
N SER A 95 -6.46 -16.59 0.47
CA SER A 95 -5.68 -17.61 -0.18
C SER A 95 -6.30 -18.07 -1.50
N ALA A 96 -7.62 -18.27 -1.47
CA ALA A 96 -8.44 -18.71 -2.58
C ALA A 96 -8.94 -17.54 -3.46
N GLY A 97 -8.81 -16.30 -2.99
CA GLY A 97 -9.25 -15.10 -3.71
C GLY A 97 -10.76 -15.07 -3.95
N ARG A 98 -11.57 -15.59 -3.01
CA ARG A 98 -13.03 -15.70 -3.16
C ARG A 98 -13.77 -15.42 -1.87
N ILE A 99 -15.05 -15.03 -2.02
CA ILE A 99 -15.98 -14.86 -0.91
C ILE A 99 -16.33 -16.23 -0.33
N VAL A 100 -16.21 -16.38 0.99
CA VAL A 100 -16.56 -17.59 1.74
C VAL A 100 -17.80 -17.44 2.63
N ASP A 101 -18.18 -16.20 2.95
CA ASP A 101 -19.41 -15.90 3.67
C ASP A 101 -19.91 -14.52 3.24
N SER A 102 -21.23 -14.34 3.16
CA SER A 102 -21.82 -13.06 2.82
C SER A 102 -23.20 -12.90 3.46
N LEU A 103 -23.51 -11.70 3.95
CA LEU A 103 -24.82 -11.37 4.47
C LEU A 103 -25.29 -10.05 3.87
N VAL A 104 -26.45 -10.08 3.20
CA VAL A 104 -27.16 -8.87 2.82
C VAL A 104 -27.76 -8.24 4.08
N THR A 105 -27.65 -6.92 4.18
CA THR A 105 -28.03 -6.14 5.36
C THR A 105 -28.84 -4.91 4.94
N THR A 106 -29.64 -4.42 5.88
CA THR A 106 -30.26 -3.10 5.81
C THR A 106 -29.66 -2.23 6.92
N SER A 107 -29.99 -0.93 6.91
CA SER A 107 -29.59 0.01 7.97
C SER A 107 -29.93 -0.49 9.38
N PHE A 108 -31.05 -1.21 9.56
CA PHE A 108 -31.50 -1.74 10.85
C PHE A 108 -30.80 -3.05 11.26
N THR A 109 -30.42 -3.90 10.30
CA THR A 109 -29.82 -5.21 10.58
C THR A 109 -28.30 -5.21 10.50
N ARG A 110 -27.69 -4.13 9.97
CA ARG A 110 -26.24 -4.01 9.76
C ARG A 110 -25.45 -4.30 11.03
N ALA A 111 -25.78 -3.65 12.15
CA ALA A 111 -25.03 -3.79 13.40
C ALA A 111 -25.05 -5.22 13.97
N SER A 112 -26.20 -5.89 13.93
CA SER A 112 -26.31 -7.28 14.43
C SER A 112 -25.63 -8.28 13.50
N ALA A 113 -25.74 -8.09 12.17
CA ALA A 113 -25.07 -8.89 11.17
C ALA A 113 -23.54 -8.74 11.24
N LEU A 114 -23.04 -7.51 11.38
CA LEU A 114 -21.63 -7.20 11.57
C LEU A 114 -21.09 -7.90 12.82
N LYS A 115 -21.72 -7.70 13.97
CA LYS A 115 -21.34 -8.37 15.22
C LYS A 115 -21.30 -9.90 15.08
N LYS A 116 -22.28 -10.48 14.35
CA LYS A 116 -22.33 -11.93 14.07
C LYS A 116 -21.13 -12.39 13.24
N LEU A 117 -20.81 -11.69 12.15
CA LEU A 117 -19.68 -12.05 11.28
C LEU A 117 -18.32 -11.83 11.96
N LEU A 118 -18.14 -10.69 12.65
CA LEU A 118 -16.94 -10.41 13.43
C LEU A 118 -16.67 -11.53 14.44
N LYS A 119 -17.70 -11.97 15.17
CA LYS A 119 -17.58 -13.08 16.13
C LYS A 119 -17.33 -14.43 15.44
N LYS A 120 -18.07 -14.75 14.37
CA LYS A 120 -18.00 -16.04 13.66
C LYS A 120 -16.61 -16.27 13.06
N HIS A 121 -16.03 -15.23 12.47
CA HIS A 121 -14.76 -15.32 11.76
C HIS A 121 -13.57 -14.77 12.57
N ALA A 122 -13.81 -14.27 13.79
CA ALA A 122 -12.80 -13.63 14.62
C ALA A 122 -12.06 -12.49 13.90
N VAL A 123 -12.82 -11.65 13.19
CA VAL A 123 -12.31 -10.46 12.50
C VAL A 123 -12.05 -9.37 13.54
N VAL A 124 -10.87 -8.77 13.45
CA VAL A 124 -10.45 -7.59 14.18
C VAL A 124 -10.64 -6.40 13.26
N GLU A 125 -11.51 -5.48 13.65
CA GLU A 125 -11.76 -4.24 12.91
C GLU A 125 -10.49 -3.39 12.86
N LEU A 126 -10.22 -2.81 11.70
CA LEU A 126 -9.12 -1.87 11.51
C LEU A 126 -9.67 -0.45 11.47
N THR A 127 -9.19 0.41 12.37
CA THR A 127 -9.48 1.84 12.34
C THR A 127 -8.71 2.53 11.23
N GLU A 128 -7.48 2.11 10.99
CA GLU A 128 -6.58 2.64 9.97
C GLU A 128 -5.93 1.48 9.22
N GLY A 129 -5.74 1.64 7.90
CA GLY A 129 -4.94 0.71 7.12
C GLY A 129 -3.73 1.43 6.58
N SER A 130 -2.65 0.69 6.44
CA SER A 130 -1.38 1.20 5.96
C SER A 130 -1.04 0.55 4.63
N ALA A 131 -0.57 1.37 3.69
CA ALA A 131 0.10 0.89 2.49
C ALA A 131 1.52 0.36 2.80
N LYS A 132 2.04 0.63 4.00
CA LYS A 132 3.30 0.10 4.52
C LYS A 132 3.09 -1.28 5.15
N ARG A 133 3.98 -2.21 4.85
CA ARG A 133 4.01 -3.56 5.44
C ARG A 133 4.30 -3.47 6.95
N PRO A 134 3.81 -4.42 7.78
CA PRO A 134 3.90 -4.31 9.24
C PRO A 134 5.33 -4.21 9.83
N ASP A 135 6.30 -4.87 9.21
CA ASP A 135 7.74 -4.79 9.49
C ASP A 135 8.37 -3.46 9.02
N GLY A 136 7.74 -2.80 8.06
CA GLY A 136 8.10 -1.47 7.61
C GLY A 136 9.24 -1.41 6.61
N ASP A 137 9.62 -2.55 6.02
CA ASP A 137 10.60 -2.66 4.94
C ASP A 137 10.01 -2.19 3.59
N LEU A 138 8.72 -2.44 3.38
CA LEU A 138 8.06 -2.29 2.09
C LEU A 138 6.83 -1.40 2.18
N ALA A 139 6.58 -0.61 1.14
CA ALA A 139 5.32 0.09 0.92
C ALA A 139 4.75 -0.23 -0.46
N LEU A 140 3.43 -0.16 -0.59
CA LEU A 140 2.74 -0.29 -1.87
C LEU A 140 2.21 1.06 -2.34
N LEU A 141 2.33 1.32 -3.64
CA LEU A 141 1.86 2.53 -4.28
C LEU A 141 1.04 2.19 -5.52
N GLY A 142 -0.01 2.98 -5.80
CA GLY A 142 -0.73 2.91 -7.07
C GLY A 142 -0.30 4.03 -8.01
N ALA A 143 -0.09 3.72 -9.28
CA ALA A 143 0.09 4.72 -10.33
C ALA A 143 -0.71 4.37 -11.58
N ASP A 144 -1.07 5.40 -12.34
CA ASP A 144 -1.70 5.28 -13.63
C ASP A 144 -0.63 5.06 -14.72
N ASP A 145 -0.80 4.01 -15.55
CA ASP A 145 0.02 3.72 -16.73
C ASP A 145 -0.83 3.64 -18.02
N GLY A 146 -1.86 4.49 -18.14
CA GLY A 146 -2.70 4.67 -19.33
C GLY A 146 -3.65 3.51 -19.63
N ASP A 147 -3.10 2.33 -19.91
CA ASP A 147 -3.81 1.07 -20.14
C ASP A 147 -4.13 0.37 -18.81
N TRP A 148 -3.32 0.60 -17.78
CA TRP A 148 -3.34 -0.13 -16.52
C TRP A 148 -3.39 0.82 -15.32
N LEU A 149 -3.95 0.32 -14.23
CA LEU A 149 -3.60 0.81 -12.90
C LEU A 149 -2.51 -0.12 -12.35
N VAL A 150 -1.33 0.41 -12.10
CA VAL A 150 -0.15 -0.36 -11.72
C VAL A 150 0.14 -0.18 -10.24
N ILE A 151 0.31 -1.29 -9.53
CA ILE A 151 0.75 -1.31 -8.14
C ILE A 151 2.26 -1.55 -8.12
N TYR A 152 2.97 -0.67 -7.42
CA TYR A 152 4.41 -0.74 -7.21
C TYR A 152 4.69 -1.17 -5.78
N ALA A 153 5.70 -2.01 -5.60
CA ALA A 153 6.33 -2.28 -4.32
C ALA A 153 7.57 -1.39 -4.20
N GLN A 154 7.67 -0.65 -3.10
CA GLN A 154 8.74 0.30 -2.83
C GLN A 154 9.51 -0.10 -1.58
N GLU A 155 10.83 -0.21 -1.71
CA GLU A 155 11.79 -0.33 -0.62
C GLU A 155 12.81 0.82 -0.74
N GLY A 156 12.88 1.68 0.27
CA GLY A 156 13.70 2.90 0.22
C GLY A 156 13.33 3.79 -0.97
N GLU A 157 14.31 4.06 -1.85
CA GLU A 157 14.14 4.86 -3.06
C GLU A 157 13.78 4.04 -4.31
N ARG A 158 13.75 2.70 -4.20
CA ARG A 158 13.52 1.80 -5.33
C ARG A 158 12.05 1.41 -5.37
N ALA A 159 11.40 1.56 -6.52
CA ALA A 159 10.04 1.10 -6.75
C ALA A 159 9.98 0.16 -7.96
N VAL A 160 9.28 -0.96 -7.82
CA VAL A 160 9.15 -1.99 -8.87
C VAL A 160 7.68 -2.34 -9.07
N PRO A 161 7.19 -2.47 -10.32
CA PRO A 161 5.81 -2.85 -10.56
C PRO A 161 5.60 -4.31 -10.17
N VAL A 162 4.54 -4.59 -9.39
CA VAL A 162 4.24 -5.95 -8.89
C VAL A 162 2.87 -6.48 -9.34
N LEU A 163 1.92 -5.60 -9.61
CA LEU A 163 0.58 -5.97 -10.05
C LEU A 163 0.04 -4.94 -11.05
N ARG A 164 -0.53 -5.41 -12.15
CA ARG A 164 -1.26 -4.58 -13.11
C ARG A 164 -2.74 -4.93 -13.06
N LEU A 165 -3.56 -3.91 -12.84
CA LEU A 165 -5.01 -4.00 -12.78
C LEU A 165 -5.61 -3.49 -14.09
N PRO A 166 -6.36 -4.32 -14.83
CA PRO A 166 -6.93 -3.90 -16.10
C PRO A 166 -7.99 -2.84 -15.87
N ARG A 167 -7.99 -1.82 -16.73
CA ARG A 167 -9.08 -0.86 -16.79
C ARG A 167 -10.32 -1.50 -17.41
N LEU A 168 -11.48 -1.14 -16.90
CA LEU A 168 -12.75 -1.41 -17.55
C LEU A 168 -12.78 -0.64 -18.86
N VAL A 169 -13.29 -1.32 -19.88
CA VAL A 169 -13.49 -0.76 -21.21
C VAL A 169 -14.95 -0.97 -21.57
N ASP A 170 -15.65 0.11 -21.87
CA ASP A 170 -16.98 0.09 -22.47
C ASP A 170 -16.91 0.72 -23.85
N LYS A 171 -17.09 -0.11 -24.89
CA LYS A 171 -16.85 0.24 -26.29
C LYS A 171 -15.41 0.74 -26.46
N ASP A 172 -15.23 2.01 -26.79
CA ASP A 172 -13.91 2.65 -26.97
C ASP A 172 -13.52 3.55 -25.78
N ARG A 173 -14.32 3.54 -24.70
CA ARG A 173 -14.10 4.40 -23.53
C ARG A 173 -13.53 3.59 -22.39
N ARG A 174 -12.41 4.06 -21.86
CA ARG A 174 -11.74 3.46 -20.72
C ARG A 174 -12.20 4.13 -19.43
N ALA A 175 -12.30 3.35 -18.37
CA ALA A 175 -12.54 3.89 -17.05
C ALA A 175 -11.35 4.71 -16.57
N ASP A 176 -11.62 5.79 -15.85
CA ASP A 176 -10.67 6.40 -14.95
C ASP A 176 -10.48 5.48 -13.73
N ALA A 177 -9.25 5.03 -13.48
CA ALA A 177 -8.94 4.02 -12.49
C ALA A 177 -7.96 4.57 -11.47
N SER A 178 -8.28 4.41 -10.19
CA SER A 178 -7.45 4.85 -9.07
C SER A 178 -7.44 3.82 -7.95
N VAL A 179 -6.39 3.84 -7.14
CA VAL A 179 -6.36 3.07 -5.89
C VAL A 179 -7.19 3.80 -4.84
N ALA A 180 -8.26 3.17 -4.39
CA ALA A 180 -9.07 3.67 -3.28
C ALA A 180 -8.42 3.36 -1.92
N ARG A 181 -7.84 2.16 -1.78
CA ARG A 181 -7.11 1.76 -0.57
C ARG A 181 -6.13 0.63 -0.84
N ILE A 182 -5.09 0.57 0.00
CA ILE A 182 -4.21 -0.59 0.13
C ILE A 182 -4.12 -0.93 1.61
N LEU A 183 -4.21 -2.22 1.94
CA LEU A 183 -4.06 -2.70 3.30
C LEU A 183 -3.22 -3.97 3.33
N TRP A 184 -2.18 -3.97 4.15
CA TRP A 184 -1.44 -5.18 4.45
C TRP A 184 -2.17 -6.06 5.47
N ALA A 185 -2.11 -7.37 5.25
CA ALA A 185 -2.48 -8.33 6.27
C ALA A 185 -1.57 -8.19 7.50
N PRO A 186 -2.03 -8.52 8.71
CA PRO A 186 -1.21 -8.43 9.92
C PRO A 186 0.08 -9.25 9.87
N SER A 187 0.09 -10.36 9.11
CA SER A 187 1.29 -11.18 8.91
C SER A 187 2.29 -10.58 7.92
N GLY A 188 1.86 -9.63 7.08
CA GLY A 188 2.70 -9.06 6.02
C GLY A 188 2.88 -9.98 4.80
N ASP A 189 2.15 -11.09 4.69
CA ASP A 189 2.32 -12.04 3.57
C ASP A 189 1.53 -11.64 2.31
N TYR A 190 0.55 -10.76 2.45
CA TYR A 190 -0.23 -10.25 1.33
C TYR A 190 -0.82 -8.88 1.65
N ALA A 191 -1.20 -8.17 0.59
CA ALA A 191 -1.95 -6.93 0.65
C ALA A 191 -3.26 -7.05 -0.12
N VAL A 192 -4.28 -6.38 0.38
CA VAL A 192 -5.55 -6.16 -0.28
C VAL A 192 -5.52 -4.78 -0.93
N VAL A 193 -5.74 -4.75 -2.24
CA VAL A 193 -5.83 -3.54 -3.04
C VAL A 193 -7.29 -3.32 -3.41
N LEU A 194 -7.84 -2.18 -2.97
CA LEU A 194 -9.14 -1.71 -3.41
C LEU A 194 -8.92 -0.66 -4.49
N SER A 195 -9.40 -0.94 -5.70
CA SER A 195 -9.34 0.02 -6.82
C SER A 195 -10.73 0.50 -7.19
N ARG A 196 -10.86 1.81 -7.45
CA ARG A 196 -12.08 2.43 -7.97
C ARG A 196 -11.94 2.68 -9.45
N GLN A 197 -12.95 2.30 -10.22
CA GLN A 197 -13.02 2.56 -11.65
C GLN A 197 -14.29 3.31 -12.01
N VAL A 198 -14.15 4.42 -12.75
CA VAL A 198 -15.23 5.30 -13.15
C VAL A 198 -15.29 5.43 -14.67
N LEU A 199 -16.37 4.95 -15.30
CA LEU A 199 -16.62 5.16 -16.72
C LEU A 199 -17.30 6.52 -16.95
N PRO A 200 -16.86 7.29 -17.98
CA PRO A 200 -17.41 8.61 -18.27
C PRO A 200 -18.84 8.54 -18.84
N ALA A 201 -19.56 9.67 -18.71
CA ALA A 201 -20.91 9.90 -19.25
C ALA A 201 -21.04 9.54 -20.75
N PRO A 202 -22.24 9.16 -21.26
CA PRO A 202 -23.57 9.32 -20.64
C PRO A 202 -23.99 8.19 -19.67
N PHE A 203 -23.25 7.09 -19.62
CA PHE A 203 -23.53 5.97 -18.71
C PHE A 203 -22.54 6.00 -17.55
N ALA A 204 -22.63 7.05 -16.71
CA ALA A 204 -21.76 7.17 -15.54
C ALA A 204 -21.88 5.90 -14.69
N PHE A 205 -20.78 5.18 -14.56
CA PHE A 205 -20.67 3.94 -13.83
C PHE A 205 -19.44 4.05 -12.94
N ALA A 206 -19.59 3.79 -11.65
CA ALA A 206 -18.50 3.72 -10.71
C ALA A 206 -18.59 2.39 -9.97
N SER A 207 -17.48 1.67 -9.91
CA SER A 207 -17.39 0.45 -9.12
C SER A 207 -16.00 0.31 -8.51
N ASP A 208 -16.00 -0.17 -7.28
CA ASP A 208 -14.80 -0.61 -6.59
C ASP A 208 -14.59 -2.12 -6.82
N TYR A 209 -13.32 -2.54 -6.78
CA TYR A 209 -12.85 -3.90 -7.00
C TYR A 209 -11.87 -4.31 -5.90
N VAL A 210 -11.84 -5.61 -5.59
CA VAL A 210 -10.88 -6.22 -4.67
C VAL A 210 -9.86 -7.02 -5.47
N ASP A 211 -8.59 -6.71 -5.26
CA ASP A 211 -7.45 -7.48 -5.71
C ASP A 211 -6.56 -7.86 -4.53
N ILE A 212 -5.94 -9.03 -4.60
CA ILE A 212 -5.05 -9.55 -3.56
C ILE A 212 -3.68 -9.76 -4.18
N TRP A 213 -2.69 -9.04 -3.68
CA TRP A 213 -1.30 -9.25 -4.04
C TRP A 213 -0.59 -10.01 -2.93
N ARG A 214 0.07 -11.12 -3.27
CA ARG A 214 0.85 -11.91 -2.32
C ARG A 214 2.30 -11.48 -2.41
N TYR A 215 2.92 -11.24 -1.26
CA TYR A 215 4.32 -10.92 -1.17
C TYR A 215 5.15 -12.17 -1.46
N ASP A 216 6.09 -12.06 -2.39
CA ASP A 216 7.10 -13.07 -2.67
C ASP A 216 8.46 -12.36 -2.77
N PRO A 217 9.38 -12.55 -1.80
CA PRO A 217 10.68 -11.91 -1.82
C PRO A 217 11.51 -12.31 -3.05
N ASP A 218 11.28 -13.51 -3.62
CA ASP A 218 12.02 -13.96 -4.79
C ASP A 218 11.60 -13.26 -6.10
N GLU A 219 10.48 -12.54 -6.09
CA GLU A 219 10.01 -11.73 -7.22
C GLU A 219 10.55 -10.30 -7.19
N LEU A 220 11.08 -9.84 -6.05
CA LEU A 220 11.57 -8.50 -5.87
C LEU A 220 13.10 -8.43 -6.10
N PRO A 221 13.62 -7.34 -6.71
CA PRO A 221 15.02 -7.21 -7.09
C PRO A 221 15.90 -6.50 -6.04
N PHE A 222 15.41 -6.35 -4.82
CA PHE A 222 16.12 -5.75 -3.69
C PHE A 222 16.37 -6.80 -2.61
#